data_AF-Q8L8J8-F1
#
_entry.id   AF-Q8L8J8-F1
#
_cell.length_a   1.000
_cell.length_b   1.000
_cell.length_c   1.000
_cell.angle_alpha   90.00
_cell.angle_beta   90.00
_cell.angle_gamma   90.00
#
_symmetry.space_group_name_H-M   'P 1'
#
loop_
_entity.id
_entity.type
_entity.pdbx_description
1 polymer ?
#
loop_
_entity_poly.entity_id
_entity_poly.type
_entity_poly.pdbx_seq_one_letter_code
_entity_poly.pdbx_strand_id
1 'polypeptide(L)'
;MKRKYIMMPIIIQGPKQPGNDIDVYLRPLVEDLKQLWKKEGVPVWDEDKQEEFNLRALLFVTINDWPALSNLSGQSNKGYKACTHCMDETESTYLKHCRKVVYMGHRRFLAANHPVRKKGKHFEHKADHRTKPKHRSGKTVFAMVKDLKVVFGKGPGSQHIESEDGHAAMWKKNSIFWELPYWEFLDVRHAIDVMHLTKNLCVNLLGFLGVYGKSKDTLEARNDLKHMEQRGDLHPEPKEKGSHYLSPASYTLSKVEKESMFECLESIKVPSGYSTNIKRIISTKEKKFTNLKSHDCHVLMTQLLPVVIRGILPDNVRATITKLCAFMNAISQKVIDPDRLEALQNEVVQCLVSFELIFPPSFFNIMTHMLCHLVKEIRILGPMYLHNMFPFERYMGVLKKYVRNRAHPEASIAKG
;
A
#
# COMPACT_ATOMS: atom_id res chain seq x y z
N MET A 1 -0.89 -14.86 -14.33
CA MET A 1 -0.34 -16.18 -13.98
C MET A 1 -1.45 -17.23 -14.02
N LYS A 2 -1.24 -18.36 -14.72
CA LYS A 2 -2.19 -19.49 -14.72
C LYS A 2 -2.03 -20.28 -13.42
N ARG A 3 -3.10 -20.88 -12.89
CA ARG A 3 -3.09 -21.63 -11.63
C ARG A 3 -2.05 -22.76 -11.60
N LYS A 4 -1.83 -23.44 -12.73
CA LYS A 4 -0.83 -24.52 -12.86
C LYS A 4 0.62 -24.10 -12.60
N TYR A 5 0.89 -22.79 -12.53
CA TYR A 5 2.21 -22.23 -12.22
C TYR A 5 2.27 -21.61 -10.81
N ILE A 6 1.24 -21.84 -9.98
CA ILE A 6 1.19 -21.35 -8.60
C ILE A 6 1.24 -22.57 -7.69
N MET A 7 2.23 -22.60 -6.81
CA MET A 7 2.37 -23.61 -5.77
C MET A 7 2.15 -22.97 -4.40
N MET A 8 1.55 -23.71 -3.48
CA MET A 8 1.49 -23.33 -2.06
C MET A 8 2.50 -24.21 -1.32
N PRO A 9 3.73 -23.72 -1.08
CA PRO A 9 4.79 -24.55 -0.52
C PRO A 9 4.64 -24.76 0.99
N ILE A 10 4.01 -23.82 1.71
CA ILE A 10 3.92 -23.82 3.17
C ILE A 10 2.54 -23.35 3.63
N ILE A 11 1.97 -24.04 4.62
CA ILE A 11 0.82 -23.58 5.41
C ILE A 11 1.24 -23.51 6.88
N ILE A 12 1.18 -22.31 7.48
CA ILE A 12 1.43 -22.14 8.92
C ILE A 12 0.10 -22.26 9.65
N GLN A 13 -0.09 -23.34 10.39
CA GLN A 13 -1.30 -23.59 11.18
C GLN A 13 -1.23 -22.90 12.54
N GLY A 14 -2.39 -22.52 13.08
CA GLY A 14 -2.50 -22.02 14.45
C GLY A 14 -3.55 -20.91 14.60
N PRO A 15 -4.03 -20.67 15.84
CA PRO A 15 -5.06 -19.65 16.11
C PRO A 15 -4.51 -18.22 16.03
N LYS A 16 -3.19 -18.04 16.02
CA LYS A 16 -2.52 -16.74 16.06
C LYS A 16 -1.48 -16.65 14.95
N GLN A 17 -1.29 -15.44 14.41
CA GLN A 17 -0.22 -15.17 13.46
C GLN A 17 1.17 -15.47 14.06
N PRO A 18 2.15 -15.93 13.26
CA PRO A 18 3.47 -16.32 13.75
C PRO A 18 4.27 -15.12 14.28
N GLY A 19 4.07 -13.92 13.73
CA GLY A 19 4.90 -12.76 14.10
C GLY A 19 6.33 -12.96 13.62
N ASN A 20 7.32 -12.64 14.47
CA ASN A 20 8.74 -12.85 14.15
C ASN A 20 9.11 -14.33 14.00
N ASP A 21 8.34 -15.24 14.59
CA ASP A 21 8.55 -16.69 14.51
C ASP A 21 8.31 -17.23 13.08
N ILE A 22 7.82 -16.40 12.14
CA ILE A 22 7.66 -16.78 10.73
C ILE A 22 8.97 -17.31 10.13
N ASP A 23 10.12 -16.80 10.59
CA ASP A 23 11.44 -17.21 10.13
C ASP A 23 11.73 -18.69 10.45
N VAL A 24 11.21 -19.20 11.57
CA VAL A 24 11.34 -20.63 11.93
C VAL A 24 10.64 -21.51 10.89
N TYR A 25 9.44 -21.11 10.46
CA TYR A 25 8.67 -21.84 9.46
C TYR A 25 9.26 -21.72 8.05
N LEU A 26 9.99 -20.64 7.76
CA LEU A 26 10.63 -20.41 6.46
C LEU A 26 12.02 -21.08 6.35
N ARG A 27 12.54 -21.67 7.42
CA ARG A 27 13.84 -22.35 7.42
C ARG A 27 13.99 -23.38 6.30
N PRO A 28 13.05 -24.33 6.08
CA PRO A 28 13.18 -25.31 4.99
C PRO A 28 13.27 -24.62 3.61
N LEU A 29 12.42 -23.63 3.36
CA LEU A 29 12.44 -22.85 2.11
C LEU A 29 13.79 -22.17 1.88
N VAL A 30 14.39 -21.59 2.92
CA VAL A 30 15.70 -20.92 2.80
C VAL A 30 16.82 -21.92 2.51
N GLU A 31 16.80 -23.10 3.12
CA GLU A 31 17.78 -24.15 2.83
C GLU A 31 17.64 -24.67 1.38
N ASP A 32 16.40 -24.89 0.90
CA ASP A 32 16.14 -25.27 -0.50
C ASP A 32 16.62 -24.18 -1.48
N LEU A 33 16.36 -22.90 -1.18
CA LEU A 33 16.81 -21.77 -1.99
C LEU A 33 18.34 -21.63 -1.99
N LYS A 34 19.01 -21.94 -0.88
CA LYS A 34 20.49 -22.00 -0.84
C LYS A 34 21.00 -23.12 -1.74
N GLN A 35 20.40 -24.30 -1.70
CA GLN A 35 20.76 -25.41 -2.57
C GLN A 35 20.56 -25.07 -4.05
N LEU A 36 19.40 -24.53 -4.42
CA LEU A 36 19.07 -24.12 -5.78
C LEU A 36 19.97 -22.98 -6.29
N TRP A 37 20.52 -22.15 -5.41
CA TRP A 37 21.39 -21.05 -5.82
C TRP A 37 22.83 -21.49 -6.14
N LYS A 38 23.29 -22.62 -5.57
CA LYS A 38 24.65 -23.14 -5.78
C LYS A 38 24.99 -23.25 -7.26
N LYS A 39 26.29 -23.24 -7.57
CA LYS A 39 26.77 -23.32 -8.96
C LYS A 39 26.28 -24.61 -9.63
N GLU A 40 26.26 -25.70 -8.86
CA GLU A 40 25.82 -27.02 -9.27
C GLU A 40 24.30 -27.11 -9.49
N GLY A 41 23.51 -26.27 -8.81
CA GLY A 41 22.04 -26.34 -8.85
C GLY A 41 21.49 -27.68 -8.34
N VAL A 42 20.31 -28.06 -8.83
CA VAL A 42 19.70 -29.37 -8.58
C VAL A 42 19.42 -30.04 -9.93
N PRO A 43 19.87 -31.29 -10.17
CA PRO A 43 19.57 -32.00 -11.41
C PRO A 43 18.06 -32.27 -11.51
N VAL A 44 17.46 -31.86 -12.63
CA VAL A 44 16.04 -32.02 -12.92
C VAL A 44 15.89 -32.46 -14.38
N TRP A 45 14.89 -33.31 -14.64
CA TRP A 45 14.51 -33.71 -15.99
C TRP A 45 13.60 -32.67 -16.64
N ASP A 46 13.99 -32.15 -17.80
CA ASP A 46 13.12 -31.32 -18.65
C ASP A 46 12.30 -32.24 -19.57
N GLU A 47 11.01 -32.37 -19.28
CA GLU A 47 10.11 -33.21 -20.07
C GLU A 47 9.87 -32.69 -21.49
N ASP A 48 9.99 -31.38 -21.75
CA ASP A 48 9.79 -30.82 -23.09
C ASP A 48 10.99 -31.13 -23.99
N LYS A 49 12.20 -31.07 -23.42
CA LYS A 49 13.45 -31.30 -24.14
C LYS A 49 13.99 -32.72 -24.04
N GLN A 50 13.45 -33.53 -23.13
CA GLN A 50 13.92 -34.88 -22.82
C GLN A 50 15.42 -34.90 -22.45
N GLU A 51 15.86 -33.93 -21.63
CA GLU A 51 17.25 -33.81 -21.18
C GLU A 51 17.33 -33.49 -19.68
N GLU A 52 18.45 -33.88 -19.05
CA GLU A 52 18.77 -33.42 -17.70
C GLU A 52 19.37 -32.01 -17.75
N PHE A 53 18.93 -31.14 -16.85
CA PHE A 53 19.54 -29.84 -16.63
C PHE A 53 19.67 -29.54 -15.14
N ASN A 54 20.61 -28.66 -14.80
CA ASN A 54 20.77 -28.19 -13.44
C ASN A 54 19.86 -26.98 -13.20
N LEU A 55 18.76 -27.22 -12.49
CA LEU A 55 17.82 -26.18 -12.08
C LEU A 55 18.47 -25.27 -11.03
N ARG A 56 18.42 -23.97 -11.31
CA ARG A 56 18.80 -22.93 -10.36
C ARG A 56 17.63 -21.98 -10.14
N ALA A 57 17.48 -21.51 -8.91
CA ALA A 57 16.41 -20.60 -8.53
C ALA A 57 16.91 -19.55 -7.55
N LEU A 58 16.23 -18.41 -7.53
CA LEU A 58 16.44 -17.35 -6.57
C LEU A 58 15.09 -16.80 -6.13
N LEU A 59 14.98 -16.38 -4.87
CA LEU A 59 13.85 -15.62 -4.37
C LEU A 59 13.93 -14.20 -4.95
N PHE A 60 13.16 -13.95 -6.01
CA PHE A 60 13.25 -12.69 -6.75
C PHE A 60 12.69 -11.50 -5.97
N VAL A 61 11.50 -11.67 -5.39
CA VAL A 61 10.83 -10.65 -4.58
C VAL A 61 9.76 -11.30 -3.72
N THR A 62 9.39 -10.64 -2.63
CA THR A 62 8.21 -11.02 -1.84
C THR A 62 7.15 -9.92 -1.93
N ILE A 63 5.87 -10.29 -1.93
CA ILE A 63 4.76 -9.33 -1.91
C ILE A 63 3.88 -9.71 -0.73
N ASN A 64 3.62 -8.73 0.14
CA ASN A 64 2.97 -8.97 1.42
C ASN A 64 1.96 -7.87 1.71
N ASP A 65 0.88 -8.23 2.39
CA ASP A 65 0.07 -7.21 3.02
C ASP A 65 0.90 -6.45 4.09
N TRP A 66 0.46 -5.24 4.45
CA TRP A 66 1.26 -4.37 5.31
C TRP A 66 1.59 -4.99 6.68
N PRO A 67 0.67 -5.74 7.35
CA PRO A 67 1.00 -6.50 8.55
C PRO A 67 2.06 -7.57 8.34
N ALA A 68 1.92 -8.45 7.33
CA ALA A 68 2.86 -9.53 7.08
C ALA A 68 4.23 -9.02 6.66
N LEU A 69 4.29 -7.89 5.94
CA LEU A 69 5.54 -7.22 5.57
C LEU A 69 6.42 -6.95 6.80
N SER A 70 5.83 -6.50 7.91
CA SER A 70 6.60 -6.23 9.14
C SER A 70 7.20 -7.50 9.74
N ASN A 71 6.42 -8.57 9.75
CA ASN A 71 6.87 -9.86 10.29
C ASN A 71 7.97 -10.46 9.40
N LEU A 72 7.85 -10.33 8.09
CA LEU A 72 8.79 -10.94 7.14
C LEU A 72 10.09 -10.14 7.03
N SER A 73 9.99 -8.84 6.78
CA SER A 73 11.16 -7.95 6.61
C SER A 73 11.88 -7.64 7.93
N GLY A 74 11.17 -7.75 9.05
CA GLY A 74 11.65 -7.25 10.34
C GLY A 74 11.53 -5.73 10.50
N GLN A 75 11.11 -4.98 9.49
CA GLN A 75 10.91 -3.53 9.64
C GLN A 75 9.58 -3.23 10.37
N SER A 76 9.57 -2.22 11.23
CA SER A 76 8.33 -1.69 11.78
C SER A 76 7.49 -1.06 10.68
N ASN A 77 6.23 -1.47 10.61
CA ASN A 77 5.23 -0.97 9.65
C ASN A 77 4.30 0.09 10.28
N LYS A 78 4.65 0.57 11.48
CA LYS A 78 3.91 1.57 12.27
C LYS A 78 4.86 2.62 12.81
N GLY A 79 4.30 3.76 13.18
CA GLY A 79 5.04 4.86 13.77
C GLY A 79 5.77 5.70 12.73
N TYR A 80 6.76 6.46 13.20
CA TYR A 80 7.40 7.50 12.40
C TYR A 80 8.24 6.98 11.22
N LYS A 81 8.79 5.77 11.33
CA LYS A 81 9.74 5.16 10.37
C LYS A 81 9.13 4.00 9.56
N ALA A 82 7.84 4.09 9.25
CA ALA A 82 7.09 2.97 8.65
C ALA A 82 7.38 2.74 7.16
N CYS A 83 7.93 3.70 6.43
CA CYS A 83 8.19 3.54 5.01
C CYS A 83 9.43 2.66 4.77
N THR A 84 9.27 1.59 3.99
CA THR A 84 10.37 0.68 3.61
C THR A 84 11.39 1.30 2.66
N HIS A 85 11.05 2.43 2.05
CA HIS A 85 11.90 3.13 1.10
C HIS A 85 12.61 4.34 1.71
N CYS A 86 11.89 5.14 2.50
CA CYS A 86 12.43 6.33 3.16
C CYS A 86 13.13 6.01 4.49
N MET A 87 12.71 4.95 5.19
CA MET A 87 13.28 4.50 6.46
C MET A 87 13.30 5.61 7.54
N ASP A 88 14.45 5.90 8.12
CA ASP A 88 14.71 7.00 9.06
C ASP A 88 14.50 8.40 8.43
N GLU A 89 14.59 8.55 7.11
CA GLU A 89 14.28 9.81 6.39
C GLU A 89 12.77 9.97 6.09
N THR A 90 11.92 9.08 6.62
CA THR A 90 10.46 9.17 6.49
C THR A 90 9.95 10.44 7.16
N GLU A 91 9.39 11.35 6.36
CA GLU A 91 8.67 12.50 6.89
C GLU A 91 7.34 12.03 7.48
N SER A 92 7.15 12.24 8.77
CA SER A 92 5.93 11.85 9.45
C SER A 92 5.57 12.76 10.60
N THR A 93 4.28 12.81 10.93
CA THR A 93 3.76 13.67 12.00
C THR A 93 2.68 12.92 12.76
N TYR A 94 2.70 13.02 14.09
CA TYR A 94 1.62 12.49 14.91
C TYR A 94 0.50 13.51 15.06
N LEU A 95 -0.71 13.13 14.65
CA LEU A 95 -1.91 13.92 14.82
C LEU A 95 -2.49 13.68 16.21
N LYS A 96 -2.59 14.74 17.02
CA LYS A 96 -3.01 14.68 18.42
C LYS A 96 -4.45 14.20 18.57
N HIS A 97 -5.36 14.74 17.77
CA HIS A 97 -6.80 14.45 17.88
C HIS A 97 -7.16 13.15 17.17
N CYS A 98 -6.65 12.93 15.95
CA CYS A 98 -6.83 11.66 15.23
C CYS A 98 -6.04 10.47 15.84
N ARG A 99 -5.08 10.75 16.75
CA ARG A 99 -4.22 9.76 17.43
C ARG A 99 -3.50 8.81 16.48
N LYS A 100 -2.92 9.35 15.42
CA LYS A 100 -2.23 8.55 14.39
C LYS A 100 -1.07 9.29 13.75
N VAL A 101 -0.10 8.52 13.27
CA VAL A 101 0.98 9.02 12.44
C VAL A 101 0.51 9.15 10.99
N VAL A 102 0.83 10.28 10.37
CA VAL A 102 0.58 10.58 8.96
C VAL A 102 1.88 10.91 8.24
N TYR A 103 1.90 10.77 6.93
CA TYR A 103 3.11 10.78 6.09
C TYR A 103 2.92 11.79 4.96
N MET A 104 3.41 13.02 5.17
CA MET A 104 3.27 14.14 4.24
C MET A 104 4.65 14.56 3.73
N GLY A 105 4.79 15.82 3.29
CA GLY A 105 6.06 16.36 2.84
C GLY A 105 6.43 15.93 1.42
N HIS A 106 5.44 15.59 0.59
CA HIS A 106 5.68 15.09 -0.77
C HIS A 106 6.38 16.13 -1.67
N ARG A 107 6.37 17.42 -1.30
CA ARG A 107 7.10 18.48 -2.00
C ARG A 107 8.59 18.18 -2.19
N ARG A 108 9.25 17.51 -1.23
CA ARG A 108 10.69 17.19 -1.31
C ARG A 108 11.02 16.18 -2.43
N PHE A 109 10.02 15.47 -2.96
CA PHE A 109 10.17 14.53 -4.07
C PHE A 109 10.13 15.23 -5.45
N LEU A 110 9.70 16.49 -5.51
CA LEU A 110 9.75 17.30 -6.74
C LEU A 110 11.19 17.75 -7.03
N ALA A 111 11.48 18.07 -8.30
CA ALA A 111 12.74 18.69 -8.70
C ALA A 111 13.07 19.93 -7.86
N ALA A 112 14.34 20.16 -7.51
CA ALA A 112 14.76 21.20 -6.57
C ALA A 112 14.33 22.63 -6.99
N ASN A 113 14.29 22.89 -8.29
CA ASN A 113 13.86 24.16 -8.88
C ASN A 113 12.34 24.29 -9.09
N HIS A 114 11.55 23.26 -8.74
CA HIS A 114 10.11 23.25 -8.98
C HIS A 114 9.40 24.41 -8.25
N PRO A 115 8.50 25.17 -8.90
CA PRO A 115 7.88 26.36 -8.32
C PRO A 115 7.21 26.11 -6.96
N VAL A 116 6.53 24.96 -6.81
CA VAL A 116 5.82 24.58 -5.56
C VAL A 116 6.76 24.32 -4.37
N ARG A 117 8.07 24.18 -4.60
CA ARG A 117 9.08 24.10 -3.52
C ARG A 117 9.52 25.47 -3.01
N LYS A 118 9.26 26.55 -3.75
CA LYS A 118 9.60 27.91 -3.35
C LYS A 118 8.62 28.41 -2.28
N LYS A 119 8.93 29.55 -1.66
CA LYS A 119 8.01 30.21 -0.72
C LYS A 119 6.69 30.51 -1.44
N GLY A 120 5.57 30.11 -0.84
CA GLY A 120 4.24 30.36 -1.40
C GLY A 120 3.17 30.32 -0.32
N LYS A 121 2.06 31.02 -0.57
CA LYS A 121 0.92 31.14 0.37
C LYS A 121 0.35 29.76 0.76
N HIS A 122 0.32 28.82 -0.17
CA HIS A 122 -0.24 27.47 0.03
C HIS A 122 0.55 26.61 1.04
N PHE A 123 1.77 26.99 1.42
CA PHE A 123 2.59 26.26 2.38
C PHE A 123 3.20 27.22 3.41
N GLU A 124 2.39 28.16 3.92
CA GLU A 124 2.78 29.08 5.02
C GLU A 124 4.07 29.85 4.71
N HIS A 125 4.32 30.19 3.44
CA HIS A 125 5.55 30.85 2.99
C HIS A 125 6.86 30.07 3.30
N LYS A 126 6.78 28.78 3.64
CA LYS A 126 7.92 27.89 3.88
C LYS A 126 8.36 27.23 2.57
N ALA A 127 9.58 27.55 2.14
CA ALA A 127 10.24 26.82 1.07
C ALA A 127 10.67 25.43 1.54
N ASP A 128 10.72 24.47 0.62
CA ASP A 128 11.19 23.11 0.89
C ASP A 128 12.51 22.84 0.15
N HIS A 129 13.63 22.96 0.85
CA HIS A 129 14.97 22.73 0.32
C HIS A 129 15.47 21.29 0.55
N ARG A 130 14.67 20.44 1.21
CA ARG A 130 15.08 19.06 1.54
C ARG A 130 15.25 18.23 0.28
N THR A 131 16.24 17.37 0.22
CA THR A 131 16.38 16.40 -0.87
C THR A 131 15.36 15.27 -0.71
N LYS A 132 15.01 14.57 -1.79
CA LYS A 132 14.30 13.29 -1.67
C LYS A 132 15.11 12.30 -0.81
N PRO A 133 14.46 11.40 -0.05
CA PRO A 133 15.16 10.36 0.70
C PRO A 133 16.15 9.57 -0.15
N LYS A 134 17.28 9.19 0.44
CA LYS A 134 18.33 8.45 -0.28
C LYS A 134 17.84 7.03 -0.60
N HIS A 135 18.21 6.53 -1.79
CA HIS A 135 18.07 5.10 -2.07
C HIS A 135 19.03 4.33 -1.17
N ARG A 136 18.54 3.25 -0.55
CA ARG A 136 19.33 2.34 0.28
C ARG A 136 19.41 1.01 -0.44
N SER A 137 20.61 0.63 -0.86
CA SER A 137 20.87 -0.68 -1.45
C SER A 137 20.64 -1.80 -0.43
N GLY A 138 20.53 -3.04 -0.90
CA GLY A 138 20.44 -4.19 -0.01
C GLY A 138 21.61 -4.25 0.98
N LYS A 139 22.84 -3.99 0.53
CA LYS A 139 24.03 -3.89 1.39
C LYS A 139 23.89 -2.86 2.52
N THR A 140 23.42 -1.66 2.19
CA THR A 140 23.21 -0.60 3.19
C THR A 140 22.19 -1.03 4.25
N VAL A 141 21.11 -1.68 3.83
CA VAL A 141 20.09 -2.19 4.77
C VAL A 141 20.62 -3.37 5.57
N PHE A 142 21.39 -4.28 4.96
CA PHE A 142 22.01 -5.41 5.67
C PHE A 142 22.91 -4.93 6.81
N ALA A 143 23.73 -3.91 6.54
CA ALA A 143 24.58 -3.29 7.56
C ALA A 143 23.79 -2.72 8.75
N MET A 144 22.52 -2.33 8.55
CA MET A 144 21.65 -1.85 9.64
C MET A 144 21.06 -2.98 10.49
N VAL A 145 20.98 -4.20 9.96
CA VAL A 145 20.25 -5.30 10.61
C VAL A 145 21.10 -6.50 11.02
N LYS A 146 22.31 -6.65 10.44
CA LYS A 146 23.17 -7.83 10.62
C LYS A 146 23.53 -8.13 12.08
N ASP A 147 23.67 -7.10 12.90
CA ASP A 147 24.10 -7.20 14.31
C ASP A 147 22.90 -7.21 15.29
N LEU A 148 21.67 -7.21 14.77
CA LEU A 148 20.48 -7.30 15.62
C LEU A 148 20.38 -8.68 16.25
N LYS A 149 20.37 -8.71 17.59
CA LYS A 149 20.11 -9.94 18.34
C LYS A 149 18.63 -10.31 18.24
N VAL A 150 18.33 -11.42 17.58
CA VAL A 150 16.96 -11.93 17.43
C VAL A 150 16.78 -13.11 18.38
N VAL A 151 15.87 -12.97 19.34
CA VAL A 151 15.42 -14.10 20.17
C VAL A 151 14.06 -14.55 19.62
N PHE A 152 14.01 -15.77 19.09
CA PHE A 152 12.78 -16.39 18.59
C PHE A 152 11.99 -17.01 19.74
N GLY A 153 10.65 -17.04 19.61
CA GLY A 153 9.74 -17.56 20.62
C GLY A 153 9.11 -16.47 21.50
N LYS A 154 7.88 -16.76 21.94
CA LYS A 154 7.05 -15.86 22.78
C LYS A 154 7.26 -16.10 24.29
N GLY A 155 8.40 -16.66 24.67
CA GLY A 155 8.72 -17.03 26.05
C GLY A 155 9.25 -15.87 26.90
N PRO A 156 9.36 -16.05 28.23
CA PRO A 156 10.04 -15.10 29.11
C PRO A 156 11.49 -14.94 28.64
N GLY A 157 11.87 -13.71 28.25
CA GLY A 157 13.21 -13.42 27.70
C GLY A 157 13.22 -12.79 26.30
N SER A 158 12.07 -12.61 25.65
CA SER A 158 12.01 -11.82 24.41
C SER A 158 12.43 -10.38 24.69
N GLN A 159 13.62 -9.99 24.23
CA GLN A 159 14.11 -8.61 24.37
C GLN A 159 13.59 -7.77 23.20
N HIS A 160 12.99 -6.63 23.52
CA HIS A 160 12.66 -5.63 22.51
C HIS A 160 13.94 -4.93 22.08
N ILE A 161 14.07 -4.67 20.77
CA ILE A 161 15.13 -3.79 20.27
C ILE A 161 14.82 -2.39 20.78
N GLU A 162 15.71 -1.85 21.61
CA GLU A 162 15.60 -0.50 22.13
C GLU A 162 15.78 0.54 21.01
N SER A 163 15.13 1.68 21.16
CA SER A 163 15.31 2.81 20.26
C SER A 163 16.01 3.93 20.99
N GLU A 164 17.01 4.53 20.34
CA GLU A 164 17.78 5.65 20.89
C GLU A 164 16.94 6.94 21.08
N ASP A 165 15.82 7.06 20.34
CA ASP A 165 14.98 8.26 20.27
C ASP A 165 13.67 8.19 21.08
N GLY A 166 13.51 7.17 21.95
CA GLY A 166 12.29 6.97 22.74
C GLY A 166 11.04 6.59 21.93
N HIS A 167 11.18 6.39 20.61
CA HIS A 167 10.12 5.85 19.76
C HIS A 167 10.25 4.33 19.58
N ALA A 168 9.31 3.70 18.89
CA ALA A 168 9.45 2.28 18.55
C ALA A 168 10.61 2.10 17.56
N ALA A 169 11.50 1.14 17.84
CA ALA A 169 12.64 0.84 16.97
C ALA A 169 12.18 0.54 15.52
N MET A 170 12.98 0.99 14.55
CA MET A 170 12.71 0.78 13.13
C MET A 170 12.79 -0.70 12.75
N TRP A 171 13.71 -1.45 13.37
CA TRP A 171 13.90 -2.88 13.12
C TRP A 171 13.48 -3.69 14.34
N LYS A 172 12.84 -4.83 14.06
CA LYS A 172 12.36 -5.82 15.03
C LYS A 172 13.16 -7.12 14.98
N LYS A 173 13.80 -7.40 13.85
CA LYS A 173 14.68 -8.55 13.65
C LYS A 173 15.53 -8.42 12.39
N ASN A 174 16.60 -9.21 12.35
CA ASN A 174 17.25 -9.61 11.11
C ASN A 174 16.41 -10.73 10.46
N SER A 175 15.87 -10.50 9.27
CA SER A 175 15.07 -11.50 8.53
C SER A 175 15.90 -12.70 8.10
N ILE A 176 15.35 -13.91 8.17
CA ILE A 176 16.00 -15.15 7.68
C ILE A 176 16.46 -15.06 6.22
N PHE A 177 15.81 -14.23 5.38
CA PHE A 177 16.22 -14.08 3.98
C PHE A 177 17.59 -13.42 3.81
N TRP A 178 18.13 -12.76 4.84
CA TRP A 178 19.50 -12.25 4.80
C TRP A 178 20.57 -13.36 4.80
N GLU A 179 20.19 -14.61 5.07
CA GLU A 179 21.07 -15.77 4.88
C GLU A 179 21.19 -16.20 3.41
N LEU A 180 20.32 -15.70 2.52
CA LEU A 180 20.44 -15.94 1.09
C LEU A 180 21.56 -15.05 0.53
N PRO A 181 22.59 -15.63 -0.12
CA PRO A 181 23.80 -14.89 -0.49
C PRO A 181 23.56 -13.78 -1.50
N TYR A 182 22.44 -13.82 -2.23
CA TYR A 182 22.09 -12.81 -3.23
C TYR A 182 21.17 -11.70 -2.69
N TRP A 183 20.60 -11.86 -1.49
CA TRP A 183 19.55 -10.96 -0.99
C TRP A 183 20.03 -9.52 -0.80
N GLU A 184 21.30 -9.32 -0.44
CA GLU A 184 21.90 -8.00 -0.30
C GLU A 184 22.12 -7.25 -1.62
N PHE A 185 22.04 -7.93 -2.77
CA PHE A 185 22.14 -7.29 -4.08
C PHE A 185 20.78 -6.86 -4.64
N LEU A 186 19.67 -7.32 -4.03
CA LEU A 186 18.33 -6.93 -4.46
C LEU A 186 17.97 -5.53 -3.93
N ASP A 187 17.77 -4.58 -4.84
CA ASP A 187 17.33 -3.23 -4.47
C ASP A 187 15.93 -3.26 -3.82
N VAL A 188 15.01 -4.02 -4.42
CA VAL A 188 13.66 -4.24 -3.90
C VAL A 188 13.48 -5.72 -3.52
N ARG A 189 13.38 -5.96 -2.22
CA ARG A 189 13.22 -7.31 -1.61
C ARG A 189 11.77 -7.64 -1.25
N HIS A 190 11.04 -6.59 -0.89
CA HIS A 190 9.63 -6.64 -0.54
C HIS A 190 8.90 -5.59 -1.38
N ALA A 191 8.22 -6.04 -2.43
CA ALA A 191 7.46 -5.16 -3.32
C ALA A 191 6.22 -4.61 -2.60
N ILE A 192 5.82 -3.39 -2.97
CA ILE A 192 4.57 -2.80 -2.54
C ILE A 192 3.41 -3.64 -3.09
N ASP A 193 2.56 -4.16 -2.20
CA ASP A 193 1.32 -4.82 -2.60
C ASP A 193 0.33 -3.79 -3.16
N VAL A 194 0.41 -3.57 -4.48
CA VAL A 194 -0.39 -2.54 -5.15
C VAL A 194 -1.88 -2.87 -5.13
N MET A 195 -2.26 -4.13 -5.05
CA MET A 195 -3.66 -4.52 -4.93
C MET A 195 -4.25 -4.01 -3.60
N HIS A 196 -3.57 -4.27 -2.48
CA HIS A 196 -4.00 -3.76 -1.19
C HIS A 196 -3.82 -2.24 -1.05
N LEU A 197 -2.77 -1.67 -1.63
CA LEU A 197 -2.59 -0.21 -1.70
C LEU A 197 -3.78 0.45 -2.41
N THR A 198 -4.14 -0.04 -3.60
CA THR A 198 -5.26 0.48 -4.41
C THR A 198 -6.56 0.40 -3.65
N LYS A 199 -6.82 -0.73 -2.98
CA LYS A 199 -8.00 -0.88 -2.13
C LYS A 199 -8.02 0.16 -1.01
N ASN A 200 -6.92 0.28 -0.26
CA ASN A 200 -6.81 1.24 0.84
C ASN A 200 -7.00 2.69 0.37
N LEU A 201 -6.38 3.04 -0.75
CA LEU A 201 -6.50 4.37 -1.36
C LEU A 201 -7.94 4.67 -1.81
N CYS A 202 -8.58 3.73 -2.51
CA CYS A 202 -9.95 3.85 -2.98
C CYS A 202 -10.92 4.08 -1.81
N VAL A 203 -10.89 3.21 -0.80
CA VAL A 203 -11.81 3.34 0.35
C VAL A 203 -11.49 4.55 1.22
N ASN A 204 -10.23 4.99 1.25
CA ASN A 204 -9.86 6.23 1.93
C ASN A 204 -10.47 7.43 1.23
N LEU A 205 -10.28 7.52 -0.09
CA LEU A 205 -10.82 8.60 -0.91
C LEU A 205 -12.36 8.65 -0.84
N LEU A 206 -13.04 7.52 -1.08
CA LEU A 206 -14.50 7.44 -0.99
C LEU A 206 -15.03 7.76 0.43
N GLY A 207 -14.24 7.49 1.47
CA GLY A 207 -14.55 7.86 2.85
C GLY A 207 -14.51 9.38 3.09
N PHE A 208 -13.60 10.10 2.44
CA PHE A 208 -13.57 11.57 2.46
C PHE A 208 -14.64 12.19 1.55
N LEU A 209 -14.95 11.56 0.42
CA LEU A 209 -16.09 11.95 -0.42
C LEU A 209 -17.45 11.73 0.29
N GLY A 210 -17.46 11.00 1.41
CA GLY A 210 -18.65 10.74 2.22
C GLY A 210 -19.58 9.67 1.63
N VAL A 211 -19.05 8.78 0.77
CA VAL A 211 -19.79 7.72 0.06
C VAL A 211 -19.29 6.31 0.37
N TYR A 212 -18.43 6.13 1.37
CA TYR A 212 -18.03 4.81 1.86
C TYR A 212 -17.87 4.82 3.38
N GLY A 213 -18.49 3.84 4.05
CA GLY A 213 -18.41 3.71 5.51
C GLY A 213 -18.88 4.95 6.27
N LYS A 214 -18.25 5.21 7.42
CA LYS A 214 -18.37 6.50 8.13
C LYS A 214 -17.46 7.53 7.43
N SER A 215 -17.91 8.79 7.39
CA SER A 215 -17.10 9.87 6.83
C SER A 215 -15.74 9.92 7.52
N LYS A 216 -14.67 10.12 6.74
CA LYS A 216 -13.32 10.36 7.26
C LYS A 216 -13.03 11.83 7.54
N ASP A 217 -13.93 12.70 7.13
CA ASP A 217 -13.95 14.11 7.49
C ASP A 217 -14.60 14.27 8.88
N THR A 218 -13.84 13.95 9.93
CA THR A 218 -14.34 13.88 11.32
C THR A 218 -14.01 15.12 12.13
N LEU A 219 -14.68 15.30 13.28
CA LEU A 219 -14.36 16.37 14.22
C LEU A 219 -12.89 16.34 14.66
N GLU A 220 -12.31 15.15 14.86
CA GLU A 220 -10.89 14.99 15.21
C GLU A 220 -9.98 15.48 14.08
N ALA A 221 -10.28 15.14 12.82
CA ALA A 221 -9.50 15.61 11.68
C ALA A 221 -9.56 17.13 11.54
N ARG A 222 -10.71 17.74 11.82
CA ARG A 222 -10.88 19.21 11.80
C ARG A 222 -10.23 19.89 13.00
N ASN A 223 -10.20 19.25 14.17
CA ASN A 223 -9.44 19.73 15.33
C ASN A 223 -7.93 19.66 15.12
N ASP A 224 -7.42 18.65 14.41
CA ASP A 224 -6.00 18.61 14.02
C ASP A 224 -5.65 19.78 13.07
N LEU A 225 -6.53 20.13 12.11
CA LEU A 225 -6.34 21.33 11.28
C LEU A 225 -6.27 22.61 12.12
N LYS A 226 -7.18 22.74 13.10
CA LYS A 226 -7.17 23.86 14.05
C LYS A 226 -5.89 23.91 14.89
N HIS A 227 -5.47 22.77 15.42
CA HIS A 227 -4.24 22.66 16.21
C HIS A 227 -2.97 23.00 15.41
N MET A 228 -2.98 22.71 14.11
CA MET A 228 -1.89 23.04 13.19
C MET A 228 -2.01 24.46 12.59
N GLU A 229 -3.03 25.23 12.98
CA GLU A 229 -3.29 26.58 12.45
C GLU A 229 -3.50 26.63 10.92
N GLN A 230 -4.04 25.54 10.36
CA GLN A 230 -4.24 25.39 8.92
C GLN A 230 -5.73 25.43 8.57
N ARG A 231 -6.06 26.04 7.42
CA ARG A 231 -7.41 26.04 6.82
C ARG A 231 -8.49 26.50 7.80
N GLY A 232 -8.39 27.76 8.23
CA GLY A 232 -9.31 28.37 9.20
C GLY A 232 -10.79 28.23 8.82
N ASP A 233 -11.08 28.25 7.53
CA ASP A 233 -12.41 28.00 6.94
C ASP A 233 -13.00 26.62 7.26
N LEU A 234 -12.15 25.66 7.64
CA LEU A 234 -12.53 24.28 7.97
C LEU A 234 -12.54 23.99 9.48
N HIS A 235 -12.23 24.96 10.33
CA HIS A 235 -12.18 24.75 11.78
C HIS A 235 -13.57 24.44 12.37
N PRO A 236 -13.68 23.55 13.37
CA PRO A 236 -14.95 23.29 14.03
C PRO A 236 -15.50 24.54 14.72
N GLU A 237 -16.76 24.88 14.44
CA GLU A 237 -17.46 25.97 15.11
C GLU A 237 -18.30 25.43 16.26
N PRO A 238 -18.16 25.94 17.49
CA PRO A 238 -18.98 25.50 18.60
C PRO A 238 -20.44 25.90 18.38
N LYS A 239 -21.36 24.98 18.66
CA LYS A 239 -22.79 25.22 18.72
C LYS A 239 -23.28 25.09 20.17
N GLU A 240 -24.54 25.46 20.40
CA GLU A 240 -25.20 25.23 21.67
C GLU A 240 -25.14 23.74 22.09
N LYS A 241 -25.11 23.52 23.40
CA LYS A 241 -25.09 22.19 24.05
C LYS A 241 -23.85 21.33 23.75
N GLY A 242 -22.70 21.95 23.43
CA GLY A 242 -21.42 21.26 23.25
C GLY A 242 -21.28 20.52 21.92
N SER A 243 -22.25 20.66 21.01
CA SER A 243 -22.14 20.16 19.64
C SER A 243 -21.24 21.07 18.80
N HIS A 244 -20.71 20.55 17.68
CA HIS A 244 -19.84 21.32 16.79
C HIS A 244 -20.40 21.30 15.37
N TYR A 245 -20.39 22.44 14.70
CA TYR A 245 -20.61 22.53 13.26
C TYR A 245 -19.31 22.25 12.52
N LEU A 246 -19.40 21.48 11.44
CA LEU A 246 -18.31 21.32 10.49
C LEU A 246 -18.75 21.91 9.16
N SER A 247 -18.06 22.95 8.70
CA SER A 247 -18.29 23.55 7.39
C SER A 247 -18.08 22.52 6.28
N PRO A 248 -18.90 22.53 5.21
CA PRO A 248 -18.70 21.64 4.07
C PRO A 248 -17.30 21.78 3.48
N ALA A 249 -16.55 20.68 3.42
CA ALA A 249 -15.27 20.66 2.72
C ALA A 249 -15.47 20.50 1.22
N SER A 250 -14.57 21.09 0.43
CA SER A 250 -14.55 20.99 -1.04
C SER A 250 -14.44 19.56 -1.57
N TYR A 251 -13.93 18.63 -0.77
CA TYR A 251 -13.82 17.21 -1.12
C TYR A 251 -15.02 16.36 -0.69
N THR A 252 -15.97 16.91 0.07
CA THR A 252 -17.15 16.15 0.52
C THR A 252 -18.29 16.37 -0.46
N LEU A 253 -18.85 15.30 -1.01
CA LEU A 253 -19.98 15.42 -1.93
C LEU A 253 -21.22 15.95 -1.21
N SER A 254 -21.85 16.97 -1.80
CA SER A 254 -23.18 17.43 -1.41
C SER A 254 -24.24 16.36 -1.68
N LYS A 255 -25.45 16.56 -1.15
CA LYS A 255 -26.56 15.62 -1.38
C LYS A 255 -26.87 15.46 -2.88
N VAL A 256 -26.92 16.56 -3.62
CA VAL A 256 -27.20 16.57 -5.07
C VAL A 256 -26.09 15.87 -5.85
N GLU A 257 -24.82 16.12 -5.51
CA GLU A 257 -23.70 15.45 -6.16
C GLU A 257 -23.67 13.94 -5.86
N LYS A 258 -24.06 13.51 -4.65
CA LYS A 258 -24.23 12.09 -4.34
C LYS A 258 -25.36 11.47 -5.14
N GLU A 259 -26.48 12.15 -5.32
CA GLU A 259 -27.58 11.67 -6.15
C GLU A 259 -27.10 11.44 -7.59
N SER A 260 -26.47 12.45 -8.20
CA SER A 260 -25.90 12.38 -9.55
C SER A 260 -24.85 11.27 -9.70
N MET A 261 -23.92 11.13 -8.74
CA MET A 261 -22.90 10.08 -8.76
C MET A 261 -23.54 8.68 -8.78
N PHE A 262 -24.57 8.45 -7.95
CA PHE A 262 -25.19 7.13 -7.82
C PHE A 262 -26.15 6.82 -8.97
N GLU A 263 -26.82 7.81 -9.54
CA GLU A 263 -27.56 7.64 -10.80
C GLU A 263 -26.63 7.22 -11.94
N CYS A 264 -25.46 7.87 -12.05
CA CYS A 264 -24.43 7.46 -13.00
C CYS A 264 -23.99 6.00 -12.73
N LEU A 265 -23.65 5.66 -11.48
CA LEU A 265 -23.25 4.30 -11.10
C LEU A 265 -24.31 3.23 -11.42
N GLU A 266 -25.58 3.52 -11.19
CA GLU A 266 -26.70 2.61 -11.48
C GLU A 266 -26.91 2.39 -12.99
N SER A 267 -26.58 3.39 -13.80
CA SER A 267 -26.71 3.35 -15.26
C SER A 267 -25.59 2.58 -15.97
N ILE A 268 -24.43 2.40 -15.31
CA ILE A 268 -23.26 1.77 -15.92
C ILE A 268 -23.55 0.29 -16.26
N LYS A 269 -23.31 -0.06 -17.52
CA LYS A 269 -23.30 -1.43 -18.03
C LYS A 269 -21.90 -1.74 -18.56
N VAL A 270 -21.38 -2.92 -18.23
CA VAL A 270 -20.05 -3.37 -18.66
C VAL A 270 -20.12 -4.79 -19.25
N PRO A 271 -19.16 -5.20 -20.10
CA PRO A 271 -19.10 -6.56 -20.62
C PRO A 271 -19.03 -7.62 -19.51
N SER A 272 -19.47 -8.84 -19.83
CA SER A 272 -19.35 -9.98 -18.93
C SER A 272 -17.90 -10.22 -18.52
N GLY A 273 -17.66 -10.44 -17.23
CA GLY A 273 -16.32 -10.67 -16.68
C GLY A 273 -15.47 -9.42 -16.47
N TYR A 274 -15.95 -8.23 -16.83
CA TYR A 274 -15.20 -6.96 -16.66
C TYR A 274 -15.10 -6.53 -15.19
N SER A 275 -16.23 -6.47 -14.48
CA SER A 275 -16.28 -6.11 -13.06
C SER A 275 -17.43 -6.82 -12.35
N THR A 276 -17.48 -6.69 -11.02
CA THR A 276 -18.71 -7.01 -10.28
C THR A 276 -19.85 -6.11 -10.77
N ASN A 277 -21.07 -6.62 -10.75
CA ASN A 277 -22.26 -5.81 -10.99
C ASN A 277 -22.31 -4.65 -9.99
N ILE A 278 -22.24 -3.41 -10.47
CA ILE A 278 -22.16 -2.20 -9.64
C ILE A 278 -23.33 -2.12 -8.67
N LYS A 279 -24.53 -2.54 -9.08
CA LYS A 279 -25.74 -2.55 -8.24
C LYS A 279 -25.59 -3.44 -6.99
N ARG A 280 -24.65 -4.39 -6.98
CA ARG A 280 -24.36 -5.26 -5.81
C ARG A 280 -23.39 -4.64 -4.81
N ILE A 281 -22.71 -3.56 -5.17
CA ILE A 281 -21.68 -2.90 -4.35
C ILE A 281 -22.05 -1.45 -3.99
N ILE A 282 -23.30 -1.05 -4.23
CA ILE A 282 -23.86 0.26 -3.86
C ILE A 282 -25.18 0.08 -3.11
N SER A 283 -25.46 1.01 -2.20
CA SER A 283 -26.75 1.23 -1.57
C SER A 283 -27.35 2.51 -2.13
N THR A 284 -28.46 2.38 -2.86
CA THR A 284 -29.16 3.50 -3.50
C THR A 284 -29.86 4.38 -2.45
N LYS A 285 -30.38 3.75 -1.38
CA LYS A 285 -30.99 4.42 -0.23
C LYS A 285 -29.99 5.27 0.56
N GLU A 286 -28.82 4.70 0.86
CA GLU A 286 -27.81 5.39 1.67
C GLU A 286 -26.86 6.25 0.84
N LYS A 287 -26.89 6.11 -0.50
CA LYS A 287 -25.92 6.70 -1.43
C LYS A 287 -24.49 6.43 -0.97
N LYS A 288 -24.21 5.14 -0.71
CA LYS A 288 -22.91 4.63 -0.27
C LYS A 288 -22.51 3.37 -1.01
N PHE A 289 -21.20 3.20 -1.22
CA PHE A 289 -20.61 1.93 -1.60
C PHE A 289 -20.62 0.95 -0.41
N THR A 290 -20.86 -0.32 -0.70
CA THR A 290 -20.92 -1.41 0.28
C THR A 290 -20.02 -2.57 -0.16
N ASN A 291 -19.37 -3.23 0.79
CA ASN A 291 -18.63 -4.49 0.58
C ASN A 291 -17.59 -4.50 -0.56
N LEU A 292 -16.93 -3.36 -0.83
CA LEU A 292 -15.92 -3.26 -1.88
C LEU A 292 -14.75 -4.23 -1.66
N LYS A 293 -14.53 -5.11 -2.65
CA LYS A 293 -13.34 -5.98 -2.71
C LYS A 293 -12.21 -5.27 -3.44
N SER A 294 -11.00 -5.84 -3.38
CA SER A 294 -9.80 -5.27 -4.01
C SER A 294 -9.98 -5.09 -5.52
N HIS A 295 -10.66 -6.04 -6.19
CA HIS A 295 -10.96 -5.94 -7.62
C HIS A 295 -11.94 -4.80 -7.94
N ASP A 296 -12.97 -4.60 -7.11
CA ASP A 296 -13.94 -3.52 -7.29
C ASP A 296 -13.25 -2.15 -7.14
N CYS A 297 -12.40 -2.02 -6.12
CA CYS A 297 -11.59 -0.81 -5.91
C CYS A 297 -10.63 -0.56 -7.07
N HIS A 298 -10.03 -1.62 -7.63
CA HIS A 298 -9.15 -1.51 -8.78
C HIS A 298 -9.90 -0.95 -9.99
N VAL A 299 -11.05 -1.54 -10.36
CA VAL A 299 -11.88 -1.06 -11.48
C VAL A 299 -12.39 0.36 -11.24
N LEU A 300 -12.81 0.69 -10.01
CA LEU A 300 -13.19 2.05 -9.64
C LEU A 300 -12.03 3.02 -9.87
N MET A 301 -10.86 2.76 -9.30
CA MET A 301 -9.72 3.67 -9.37
C MET A 301 -9.15 3.81 -10.78
N THR A 302 -9.12 2.76 -11.59
CA THR A 302 -8.48 2.81 -12.91
C THR A 302 -9.43 3.24 -14.04
N GLN A 303 -10.75 3.07 -13.88
CA GLN A 303 -11.70 3.21 -14.98
C GLN A 303 -12.94 4.04 -14.63
N LEU A 304 -13.65 3.69 -13.55
CA LEU A 304 -15.00 4.25 -13.32
C LEU A 304 -15.00 5.55 -12.54
N LEU A 305 -14.11 5.72 -11.56
CA LEU A 305 -14.10 6.88 -10.68
C LEU A 305 -13.98 8.21 -11.45
N PRO A 306 -13.07 8.37 -12.43
CA PRO A 306 -12.99 9.57 -13.27
C PRO A 306 -14.28 9.90 -14.03
N VAL A 307 -15.04 8.87 -14.41
CA VAL A 307 -16.29 9.01 -15.16
C VAL A 307 -17.41 9.49 -14.22
N VAL A 308 -17.57 8.83 -13.07
CA VAL A 308 -18.68 9.12 -12.15
C VAL A 308 -18.49 10.42 -11.38
N ILE A 309 -17.27 10.94 -11.29
CA ILE A 309 -17.02 12.27 -10.72
C ILE A 309 -17.08 13.40 -11.76
N ARG A 310 -17.35 13.09 -13.03
CA ARG A 310 -17.42 14.12 -14.08
C ARG A 310 -18.62 15.02 -13.83
N GLY A 311 -18.38 16.33 -13.75
CA GLY A 311 -19.44 17.32 -13.52
C GLY A 311 -19.86 17.49 -12.07
N ILE A 312 -19.24 16.76 -11.13
CA ILE A 312 -19.36 16.98 -9.69
C ILE A 312 -17.98 17.34 -9.10
N LEU A 313 -17.95 17.77 -7.84
CA LEU A 313 -16.79 18.33 -7.14
C LEU A 313 -16.24 19.61 -7.79
N PRO A 314 -15.57 20.47 -7.00
CA PRO A 314 -14.79 21.58 -7.54
C PRO A 314 -13.69 21.08 -8.49
N ASP A 315 -13.39 21.86 -9.52
CA ASP A 315 -12.46 21.50 -10.60
C ASP A 315 -11.07 21.08 -10.10
N ASN A 316 -10.54 21.79 -9.12
CA ASN A 316 -9.24 21.47 -8.51
C ASN A 316 -9.25 20.10 -7.81
N VAL A 317 -10.35 19.75 -7.13
CA VAL A 317 -10.50 18.44 -6.46
C VAL A 317 -10.67 17.34 -7.51
N ARG A 318 -11.60 17.53 -8.45
CA ARG A 318 -11.90 16.56 -9.51
C ARG A 318 -10.68 16.27 -10.39
N ALA A 319 -9.97 17.30 -10.83
CA ALA A 319 -8.78 17.16 -11.67
C ALA A 319 -7.69 16.38 -10.95
N THR A 320 -7.51 16.62 -9.64
CA THR A 320 -6.47 15.91 -8.88
C THR A 320 -6.83 14.45 -8.63
N ILE A 321 -8.09 14.13 -8.34
CA ILE A 321 -8.56 12.73 -8.26
C ILE A 321 -8.41 12.03 -9.62
N THR A 322 -8.75 12.72 -10.71
CA THR A 322 -8.62 12.19 -12.07
C THR A 322 -7.17 11.88 -12.43
N LYS A 323 -6.22 12.76 -12.04
CA LYS A 323 -4.77 12.50 -12.21
C LYS A 323 -4.31 11.26 -11.45
N LEU A 324 -4.77 11.08 -10.21
CA LEU A 324 -4.48 9.87 -9.44
C LEU A 324 -5.01 8.61 -10.14
N CYS A 325 -6.25 8.65 -10.61
CA CYS A 325 -6.85 7.54 -11.37
C CYS A 325 -6.10 7.24 -12.66
N ALA A 326 -5.69 8.28 -13.41
CA ALA A 326 -4.90 8.13 -14.62
C ALA A 326 -3.54 7.48 -14.34
N PHE A 327 -2.86 7.88 -13.26
CA PHE A 327 -1.63 7.25 -12.80
C PHE A 327 -1.85 5.77 -12.44
N MET A 328 -2.86 5.47 -11.61
CA MET A 328 -3.18 4.09 -11.23
C MET A 328 -3.53 3.22 -12.45
N ASN A 329 -4.22 3.78 -13.43
CA ASN A 329 -4.51 3.10 -14.68
C ASN A 329 -3.25 2.83 -15.51
N ALA A 330 -2.36 3.83 -15.64
CA ALA A 330 -1.12 3.72 -16.42
C ALA A 330 -0.19 2.63 -15.86
N ILE A 331 0.04 2.60 -14.54
CA ILE A 331 0.91 1.60 -13.91
C ILE A 331 0.31 0.20 -13.87
N SER A 332 -1.02 0.08 -14.05
CA SER A 332 -1.73 -1.20 -14.08
C SER A 332 -1.71 -1.89 -15.45
N GLN A 333 -1.18 -1.22 -16.48
CA GLN A 333 -1.09 -1.79 -17.82
C GLN A 333 -0.07 -2.92 -17.88
N LYS A 334 -0.28 -3.86 -18.81
CA LYS A 334 0.65 -4.99 -19.04
C LYS A 334 1.95 -4.54 -19.69
N VAL A 335 1.91 -3.46 -20.46
CA VAL A 335 3.06 -2.88 -21.13
C VAL A 335 3.20 -1.46 -20.60
N ILE A 336 4.41 -1.11 -20.19
CA ILE A 336 4.75 0.24 -19.76
C ILE A 336 5.98 0.69 -20.53
N ASP A 337 5.91 1.89 -21.08
CA ASP A 337 7.02 2.52 -21.77
C ASP A 337 8.03 3.06 -20.73
N PRO A 338 9.29 2.56 -20.70
CA PRO A 338 10.30 3.03 -19.78
C PRO A 338 10.54 4.54 -19.84
N ASP A 339 10.41 5.16 -21.01
CA ASP A 339 10.67 6.59 -21.22
C ASP A 339 9.60 7.47 -20.55
N ARG A 340 8.40 6.91 -20.36
CA ARG A 340 7.31 7.60 -19.65
C ARG A 340 7.40 7.52 -18.14
N LEU A 341 8.28 6.67 -17.57
CA LEU A 341 8.35 6.47 -16.13
C LEU A 341 8.72 7.76 -15.39
N GLU A 342 9.66 8.56 -15.91
CA GLU A 342 10.02 9.82 -15.26
C GLU A 342 8.85 10.81 -15.22
N ALA A 343 8.10 10.93 -16.32
CA ALA A 343 6.89 11.74 -16.37
C ALA A 343 5.84 11.25 -15.35
N LEU A 344 5.58 9.94 -15.29
CA LEU A 344 4.66 9.34 -14.31
C LEU A 344 5.09 9.60 -12.87
N GLN A 345 6.39 9.54 -12.56
CA GLN A 345 6.91 9.85 -11.23
C GLN A 345 6.65 11.31 -10.85
N ASN A 346 6.86 12.24 -11.79
CA ASN A 346 6.60 13.65 -11.55
C ASN A 346 5.10 13.94 -11.38
N GLU A 347 4.25 13.33 -12.22
CA GLU A 347 2.80 13.46 -12.15
C GLU A 347 2.22 12.96 -10.83
N VAL A 348 2.62 11.77 -10.35
CA VAL A 348 2.12 11.24 -9.08
C VAL A 348 2.58 12.08 -7.89
N VAL A 349 3.82 12.57 -7.90
CA VAL A 349 4.31 13.45 -6.83
C VAL A 349 3.56 14.78 -6.83
N GLN A 350 3.35 15.40 -7.99
CA GLN A 350 2.52 16.61 -8.09
C GLN A 350 1.08 16.37 -7.63
N CYS A 351 0.53 15.19 -7.93
CA CYS A 351 -0.79 14.78 -7.46
C CYS A 351 -0.84 14.69 -5.92
N LEU A 352 0.15 14.07 -5.29
CA LEU A 352 0.25 13.98 -3.83
C LEU A 352 0.40 15.36 -3.17
N VAL A 353 1.21 16.24 -3.75
CA VAL A 353 1.35 17.63 -3.29
C VAL A 353 0.04 18.40 -3.43
N SER A 354 -0.71 18.18 -4.51
CA SER A 354 -2.04 18.78 -4.69
C SER A 354 -3.04 18.21 -3.68
N PHE A 355 -2.96 16.91 -3.37
CA PHE A 355 -3.75 16.32 -2.29
C PHE A 355 -3.43 16.97 -0.94
N GLU A 356 -2.16 17.29 -0.63
CA GLU A 356 -1.80 17.94 0.64
C GLU A 356 -2.45 19.32 0.81
N LEU A 357 -2.83 19.96 -0.30
CA LEU A 357 -3.58 21.22 -0.32
C LEU A 357 -5.10 21.02 -0.22
N ILE A 358 -5.61 19.87 -0.66
CA ILE A 358 -7.05 19.58 -0.72
C ILE A 358 -7.53 18.85 0.53
N PHE A 359 -6.88 17.76 0.92
CA PHE A 359 -7.32 16.88 2.00
C PHE A 359 -6.60 17.18 3.32
N PRO A 360 -7.24 16.97 4.48
CA PRO A 360 -6.59 17.17 5.77
C PRO A 360 -5.43 16.19 5.96
N PRO A 361 -4.47 16.48 6.86
CA PRO A 361 -3.34 15.60 7.16
C PRO A 361 -3.74 14.14 7.44
N SER A 362 -4.93 13.94 8.02
CA SER A 362 -5.49 12.62 8.34
C SER A 362 -5.72 11.73 7.10
N PHE A 363 -5.71 12.28 5.88
CA PHE A 363 -5.76 11.50 4.63
C PHE A 363 -4.48 10.69 4.39
N PHE A 364 -3.33 11.22 4.76
CA PHE A 364 -2.00 10.74 4.38
C PHE A 364 -1.49 9.60 5.25
N ASN A 365 -2.19 8.46 5.19
CA ASN A 365 -1.68 7.22 5.75
C ASN A 365 -0.47 6.69 4.94
N ILE A 366 0.18 5.65 5.46
CA ILE A 366 1.37 5.08 4.83
C ILE A 366 1.12 4.57 3.40
N MET A 367 -0.09 4.07 3.11
CA MET A 367 -0.48 3.61 1.78
C MET A 367 -0.50 4.75 0.75
N THR A 368 -0.90 5.95 1.18
CA THR A 368 -0.87 7.15 0.33
C THR A 368 0.58 7.54 0.04
N HIS A 369 1.45 7.48 1.06
CA HIS A 369 2.87 7.79 0.88
C HIS A 369 3.58 6.80 -0.07
N MET A 370 3.23 5.51 -0.03
CA MET A 370 3.84 4.50 -0.92
C MET A 370 3.67 4.82 -2.42
N LEU A 371 2.68 5.63 -2.81
CA LEU A 371 2.48 6.05 -4.21
C LEU A 371 3.72 6.71 -4.80
N CYS A 372 4.49 7.46 -4.02
CA CYS A 372 5.69 8.15 -4.53
C CYS A 372 6.86 7.19 -4.83
N HIS A 373 6.77 5.91 -4.44
CA HIS A 373 7.79 4.89 -4.66
C HIS A 373 7.44 3.88 -5.76
N LEU A 374 6.18 3.83 -6.22
CA LEU A 374 5.72 2.81 -7.17
C LEU A 374 6.47 2.83 -8.51
N VAL A 375 6.76 4.01 -9.06
CA VAL A 375 7.49 4.11 -10.33
C VAL A 375 8.91 3.59 -10.20
N LYS A 376 9.56 3.83 -9.05
CA LYS A 376 10.88 3.28 -8.76
C LYS A 376 10.85 1.75 -8.69
N GLU A 377 9.84 1.16 -8.01
CA GLU A 377 9.68 -0.29 -8.01
C GLU A 377 9.41 -0.84 -9.41
N ILE A 378 8.60 -0.16 -10.23
CA ILE A 378 8.34 -0.59 -11.62
C ILE A 378 9.62 -0.56 -12.46
N ARG A 379 10.48 0.43 -12.25
CA ARG A 379 11.78 0.51 -12.95
C ARG A 379 12.70 -0.65 -12.58
N ILE A 380 12.63 -1.16 -11.35
CA ILE A 380 13.51 -2.22 -10.83
C ILE A 380 12.93 -3.61 -11.10
N LEU A 381 11.65 -3.83 -10.80
CA LEU A 381 10.98 -5.13 -10.85
C LEU A 381 10.24 -5.38 -12.16
N GLY A 382 10.12 -4.36 -13.01
CA GLY A 382 9.30 -4.39 -14.21
C GLY A 382 7.82 -4.08 -13.95
N PRO A 383 6.96 -4.26 -14.97
CA PRO A 383 5.55 -3.91 -14.92
C PRO A 383 4.81 -4.55 -13.74
N MET A 384 3.88 -3.80 -13.12
CA MET A 384 3.17 -4.25 -11.92
C MET A 384 2.41 -5.56 -12.07
N TYR A 385 1.97 -5.92 -13.26
CA TYR A 385 1.24 -7.16 -13.46
C TYR A 385 2.08 -8.42 -13.12
N LEU A 386 3.41 -8.30 -13.09
CA LEU A 386 4.34 -9.37 -12.73
C LEU A 386 4.41 -9.62 -11.22
N HIS A 387 4.15 -8.59 -10.41
CA HIS A 387 4.31 -8.63 -8.95
C HIS A 387 3.02 -8.19 -8.22
N ASN A 388 1.87 -8.62 -8.74
CA ASN A 388 0.56 -8.34 -8.15
C ASN A 388 -0.04 -9.57 -7.45
N MET A 389 -0.73 -9.36 -6.33
CA MET A 389 -1.36 -10.40 -5.51
C MET A 389 -2.67 -10.98 -6.06
N PHE A 390 -3.31 -10.37 -7.06
CA PHE A 390 -4.60 -10.86 -7.58
C PHE A 390 -4.62 -12.35 -7.96
N PRO A 391 -3.64 -12.92 -8.70
CA PRO A 391 -3.64 -14.34 -9.04
C PRO A 391 -3.53 -15.24 -7.80
N PHE A 392 -2.69 -14.84 -6.84
CA PHE A 392 -2.43 -15.59 -5.62
C PHE A 392 -3.66 -15.57 -4.69
N GLU A 393 -4.28 -14.42 -4.47
CA GLU A 393 -5.52 -14.34 -3.67
C GLU A 393 -6.68 -15.12 -4.29
N ARG A 394 -6.82 -15.09 -5.61
CA ARG A 394 -7.83 -15.89 -6.31
C ARG A 394 -7.56 -17.39 -6.12
N TYR A 395 -6.30 -17.81 -6.16
CA TYR A 395 -5.92 -19.20 -5.89
C TYR A 395 -6.20 -19.59 -4.42
N MET A 396 -5.84 -18.74 -3.47
CA MET A 396 -6.19 -18.93 -2.05
C MET A 396 -7.70 -19.04 -1.83
N GLY A 397 -8.50 -18.30 -2.59
CA GLY A 397 -9.96 -18.43 -2.59
C GLY A 397 -10.48 -19.80 -3.07
N VAL A 398 -9.73 -20.50 -3.94
CA VAL A 398 -10.02 -21.89 -4.33
C VAL A 398 -9.66 -22.82 -3.19
N LEU A 399 -8.43 -22.72 -2.67
CA LEU A 399 -7.95 -23.58 -1.57
C LEU A 399 -8.84 -23.50 -0.33
N LYS A 400 -9.33 -22.30 0.01
CA LYS A 400 -10.28 -22.09 1.11
C LYS A 400 -11.59 -22.90 0.96
N LYS A 401 -12.02 -23.21 -0.27
CA LYS A 401 -13.21 -24.04 -0.50
C LYS A 401 -12.94 -25.53 -0.25
N TYR A 402 -11.69 -25.95 -0.35
CA TYR A 402 -11.29 -27.33 -0.06
C TYR A 402 -11.16 -27.58 1.45
N VAL A 403 -10.96 -26.52 2.25
CA VAL A 403 -10.94 -26.60 3.71
C VAL A 403 -12.34 -26.90 4.27
N ARG A 404 -12.70 -28.19 4.33
CA ARG A 404 -13.93 -28.70 4.95
C ARG A 404 -13.78 -28.85 6.47
N ASN A 405 -12.59 -29.18 6.95
CA ASN A 405 -12.25 -29.24 8.37
C ASN A 405 -11.17 -28.21 8.73
N ARG A 406 -11.53 -27.20 9.52
CA ARG A 406 -10.60 -26.14 9.95
C ARG A 406 -9.54 -26.61 10.95
N ALA A 407 -9.74 -27.73 11.64
CA ALA A 407 -8.74 -28.31 12.53
C ALA A 407 -7.60 -28.99 11.75
N HIS A 408 -7.85 -29.42 10.52
CA HIS A 408 -6.88 -30.04 9.63
C HIS A 408 -6.95 -29.42 8.23
N PRO A 409 -6.59 -28.14 8.09
CA PRO A 409 -6.75 -27.40 6.83
C PRO A 409 -5.88 -27.99 5.72
N GLU A 410 -4.68 -28.43 6.05
CA GLU A 410 -3.74 -29.06 5.10
C GLU A 410 -4.27 -30.38 4.56
N ALA A 411 -4.70 -31.30 5.44
CA ALA A 411 -5.31 -32.56 5.03
C ALA A 411 -6.61 -32.34 4.23
N SER A 412 -7.35 -31.28 4.53
CA SER A 412 -8.56 -30.92 3.76
C SER A 412 -8.21 -30.43 2.36
N ILE A 413 -7.16 -29.62 2.21
CA ILE A 413 -6.70 -29.12 0.91
C ILE A 413 -6.10 -30.25 0.07
N ALA A 414 -5.36 -31.19 0.68
CA ALA A 414 -4.77 -32.32 -0.03
C ALA A 414 -5.83 -33.31 -0.57
N LYS A 415 -7.00 -33.40 0.07
CA LYS A 415 -8.11 -34.29 -0.33
C LYS A 415 -9.13 -33.66 -1.27
N GLY A 416 -9.17 -32.33 -1.36
CA GLY A 416 -10.19 -31.56 -2.06
C GLY A 416 -9.74 -31.09 -3.43
#